data_AF-A0A8J2TVF7-F1
#
_entry.id   AF-A0A8J2TVF7-F1
#
_cell.length_a   1.000
_cell.length_b   1.000
_cell.length_c   1.000
_cell.angle_alpha   90.00
_cell.angle_beta   90.00
_cell.angle_gamma   90.00
#
_symmetry.space_group_name_H-M   'P 1'
#
loop_
_entity.id
_entity.type
_entity.pdbx_description
1 polymer ?
#
loop_
_entity_poly.entity_id
_entity_poly.type
_entity_poly.pdbx_seq_one_letter_code
_entity_poly.pdbx_strand_id
1 'polypeptide(L)'
;MSIPDIALLLGAVVLLALGWGRGFLISAGGFAGFVLGMLLAMQLAPIVHGLLGSRLQVEPYVSGAVAAALVVLGGILGGKVLADVGAFIRSRTREDGPARVSDSALGALTSMVAYFLVIWLAAGFVRTTPMLDVNRVVASSSVVAGLDRLAPMTSERVLGAAVEAFGADRFPRVFSGQREIIRGVGEPDPRITEVGQQVRESVLKVNAGAPACRNDSEGTGWVYRDGLVVTNAHVVAGAEDVSVQIGGVGRPYDAQIVAFDPGRDIAVLRAPDLGAPALPLGDRAAVGQDSVVVGYPENGPYTISPSRVRDVMQARGLDIYHRDTVTREIYSLRGIVRPGNSGGPLLDSDGDVIGLVFGRSESDDETGYALTLDEISPVLEDAAEQTAPVSSGACLAA
;
A
#
# COMPACT_ATOMS: atom_id res chain seq x y z
N MET A 1 23.22 10.02 -14.81
CA MET A 1 21.95 10.73 -15.06
C MET A 1 21.20 9.93 -16.09
N SER A 2 20.04 9.38 -15.75
CA SER A 2 19.28 8.51 -16.65
C SER A 2 18.49 9.34 -17.68
N ILE A 3 18.05 8.72 -18.79
CA ILE A 3 17.19 9.37 -19.80
C ILE A 3 15.96 10.06 -19.18
N PRO A 4 15.21 9.44 -18.23
CA PRO A 4 14.10 10.12 -17.58
C PRO A 4 14.55 11.35 -16.78
N ASP A 5 15.72 11.34 -16.13
CA ASP A 5 16.23 12.52 -15.42
C ASP A 5 16.43 13.72 -16.35
N ILE A 6 16.95 13.49 -17.57
CA ILE A 6 17.14 14.56 -18.56
C ILE A 6 15.79 15.14 -18.98
N ALA A 7 14.80 14.29 -19.27
CA ALA A 7 13.47 14.74 -19.68
C ALA A 7 12.77 15.55 -18.58
N LEU A 8 12.87 15.11 -17.32
CA LEU A 8 12.30 15.80 -16.17
C LEU A 8 12.98 17.16 -15.93
N LEU A 9 14.31 17.23 -16.03
CA LEU A 9 15.04 18.50 -15.89
C LEU A 9 14.73 19.48 -17.02
N LEU A 10 14.57 19.01 -18.26
CA LEU A 10 14.13 19.85 -19.37
C LEU A 10 12.71 20.40 -19.13
N GLY A 11 11.79 19.56 -18.65
CA GLY A 11 10.45 19.99 -18.26
C GLY A 11 10.47 21.05 -17.14
N ALA A 12 11.34 20.89 -16.14
CA ALA A 12 11.53 21.88 -15.08
C ALA A 12 11.98 23.23 -15.65
N VAL A 13 12.95 23.25 -16.56
CA VAL A 13 13.43 24.48 -17.21
C VAL A 13 12.31 25.17 -18.00
N VAL A 14 11.51 24.42 -18.76
CA VAL A 14 10.37 24.96 -19.51
C VAL A 14 9.34 25.58 -18.58
N LEU A 15 8.97 24.89 -17.50
CA LEU A 15 7.97 25.40 -16.55
C LEU A 15 8.49 26.57 -15.72
N LEU A 16 9.78 26.60 -15.42
CA LEU A 16 10.43 27.74 -14.78
C LEU A 16 10.35 28.99 -15.68
N ALA A 17 10.64 28.84 -16.98
CA ALA A 17 10.50 29.92 -17.96
C ALA A 17 9.04 30.39 -18.12
N LEU A 18 8.07 29.46 -18.12
CA LEU A 18 6.66 29.79 -18.17
C LEU A 18 6.17 30.52 -16.89
N GLY A 19 6.62 30.07 -15.72
CA GLY A 19 6.32 30.70 -14.44
C GLY A 19 6.90 32.11 -14.34
N TRP A 20 8.10 32.32 -14.87
CA TRP A 20 8.73 33.64 -14.96
C TRP A 20 7.88 34.64 -15.77
N GLY A 21 7.33 34.19 -16.91
CA GLY A 21 6.48 35.04 -17.75
C GLY A 21 5.11 35.34 -17.14
N ARG A 22 4.54 34.39 -16.38
CA ARG A 22 3.19 34.48 -15.81
C ARG A 22 3.12 35.23 -14.48
N GLY A 23 4.21 35.30 -13.72
CA GLY A 23 4.20 35.95 -12.41
C GLY A 23 3.57 35.09 -11.31
N PHE A 24 3.78 35.49 -10.06
CA PHE A 24 3.43 34.73 -8.86
C PHE A 24 1.93 34.53 -8.72
N LEU A 25 1.12 35.57 -8.82
CA LEU A 25 -0.32 35.48 -8.58
C LEU A 25 -1.01 34.47 -9.52
N ILE A 26 -0.59 34.43 -10.78
CA ILE A 26 -1.12 33.49 -11.78
C ILE A 26 -0.63 32.08 -11.50
N SER A 27 0.67 31.91 -11.21
CA SER A 27 1.25 30.59 -10.91
C SER A 27 0.72 29.99 -9.60
N ALA A 28 0.60 30.80 -8.54
CA ALA A 28 0.09 30.39 -7.24
C ALA A 28 -1.41 30.09 -7.29
N GLY A 29 -2.19 30.96 -7.95
CA GLY A 29 -3.61 30.70 -8.20
C GLY A 29 -3.82 29.41 -9.01
N GLY A 30 -3.04 29.23 -10.08
CA GLY A 30 -3.09 28.03 -10.90
C GLY A 30 -2.77 26.75 -10.13
N PHE A 31 -1.73 26.78 -9.30
CA PHE A 31 -1.37 25.64 -8.46
C PHE A 31 -2.42 25.33 -7.40
N ALA A 32 -2.86 26.34 -6.65
CA ALA A 32 -3.89 26.18 -5.62
C ALA A 32 -5.20 25.65 -6.22
N GLY A 33 -5.59 26.17 -7.38
CA GLY A 33 -6.78 25.71 -8.08
C GLY A 33 -6.66 24.31 -8.65
N PHE A 34 -5.47 23.91 -9.08
CA PHE A 34 -5.24 22.54 -9.52
C PHE A 34 -5.44 21.55 -8.37
N VAL A 35 -4.85 21.84 -7.21
CA VAL A 35 -5.01 21.00 -6.01
C VAL A 35 -6.47 20.96 -5.55
N LEU A 36 -7.12 22.12 -5.40
CA LEU A 36 -8.53 22.19 -4.99
C LEU A 36 -9.46 21.50 -5.98
N GLY A 37 -9.21 21.66 -7.28
CA GLY A 37 -9.97 21.02 -8.34
C GLY A 37 -9.86 19.51 -8.32
N MET A 38 -8.66 18.97 -8.06
CA MET A 38 -8.47 17.53 -7.86
C MET A 38 -9.23 17.03 -6.63
N LEU A 39 -9.09 17.69 -5.47
CA LEU A 39 -9.77 17.29 -4.24
C LEU A 39 -11.30 17.29 -4.40
N LEU A 40 -11.87 18.31 -5.05
CA LEU A 40 -13.30 18.35 -5.34
C LEU A 40 -13.72 17.24 -6.31
N ALA A 41 -12.94 17.00 -7.37
CA ALA A 41 -13.24 15.92 -8.32
C ALA A 41 -13.12 14.53 -7.68
N MET A 42 -12.20 14.34 -6.73
CA MET A 42 -12.09 13.12 -5.93
C MET A 42 -13.37 12.89 -5.11
N GLN A 43 -13.93 13.92 -4.47
CA GLN A 43 -15.20 13.78 -3.73
C GLN A 43 -16.40 13.50 -4.64
N LEU A 44 -16.35 13.95 -5.89
CA LEU A 44 -17.41 13.73 -6.87
C LEU A 44 -17.30 12.39 -7.61
N ALA A 45 -16.10 11.80 -7.70
CA ALA A 45 -15.85 10.57 -8.45
C ALA A 45 -16.74 9.38 -8.00
N PRO A 46 -16.96 9.11 -6.71
CA PRO A 46 -17.86 8.04 -6.26
C PRO A 46 -19.32 8.27 -6.68
N ILE A 47 -19.76 9.53 -6.70
CA ILE A 47 -21.12 9.90 -7.11
C ILE A 47 -21.29 9.65 -8.61
N VAL A 48 -20.32 10.07 -9.41
CA VAL A 48 -20.33 9.81 -10.86
C VAL A 48 -20.26 8.31 -11.14
N HIS A 49 -19.46 7.58 -10.37
CA HIS A 49 -19.40 6.12 -10.46
C HIS A 49 -20.77 5.47 -10.19
N GLY A 50 -21.45 5.82 -9.10
CA GLY A 50 -22.79 5.29 -8.79
C GLY A 50 -23.84 5.60 -9.87
N LEU A 51 -23.74 6.77 -10.50
CA LEU A 51 -24.62 7.18 -11.60
C LEU A 51 -24.33 6.46 -12.92
N LEU A 52 -23.05 6.21 -13.25
CA LEU A 52 -22.65 5.48 -14.46
C LEU A 52 -22.90 3.96 -14.31
N GLY A 53 -22.53 3.39 -13.17
CA GLY A 53 -22.64 1.96 -12.88
C GLY A 53 -24.09 1.47 -12.93
N SER A 54 -25.03 2.27 -12.41
CA SER A 54 -26.47 1.93 -12.43
C SER A 54 -27.12 1.99 -13.82
N ARG A 55 -26.48 2.63 -14.81
CA ARG A 55 -27.07 2.81 -16.16
C ARG A 55 -26.37 2.05 -17.28
N LEU A 56 -25.08 1.74 -17.15
CA LEU A 56 -24.26 1.31 -18.29
C LEU A 56 -23.46 0.01 -18.10
N GLN A 57 -23.55 -0.68 -16.95
CA GLN A 57 -22.79 -1.92 -16.66
C GLN A 57 -21.31 -1.82 -17.11
N VAL A 58 -20.68 -0.69 -16.80
CA VAL A 58 -19.31 -0.40 -17.21
C VAL A 58 -18.33 -1.26 -16.40
N GLU A 59 -17.37 -1.87 -17.11
CA GLU A 59 -16.31 -2.66 -16.49
C GLU A 59 -15.49 -1.84 -15.47
N PRO A 60 -14.98 -2.45 -14.39
CA PRO A 60 -14.26 -1.75 -13.32
C PRO A 60 -13.07 -0.89 -13.80
N TYR A 61 -12.33 -1.34 -14.81
CA TYR A 61 -11.21 -0.57 -15.37
C TYR A 61 -11.66 0.70 -16.10
N VAL A 62 -12.84 0.66 -16.75
CA VAL A 62 -13.45 1.84 -17.40
C VAL A 62 -13.87 2.82 -16.31
N SER A 63 -14.46 2.32 -15.23
CA SER A 63 -14.80 3.15 -14.07
C SER A 63 -13.58 3.84 -13.45
N GLY A 64 -12.51 3.09 -13.18
CA GLY A 64 -11.27 3.65 -12.64
C GLY A 64 -10.65 4.67 -13.59
N ALA A 65 -10.65 4.41 -14.90
CA ALA A 65 -10.18 5.35 -15.91
C ALA A 65 -11.02 6.63 -15.97
N VAL A 66 -12.35 6.51 -15.84
CA VAL A 66 -13.27 7.65 -15.77
C VAL A 66 -13.04 8.46 -14.50
N ALA A 67 -12.88 7.82 -13.35
CA ALA A 67 -12.56 8.50 -12.09
C ALA A 67 -11.22 9.25 -12.17
N ALA A 68 -10.18 8.60 -12.70
CA ALA A 68 -8.88 9.24 -12.91
C ALA A 68 -8.99 10.43 -13.88
N ALA A 69 -9.71 10.28 -15.00
CA ALA A 69 -9.95 11.35 -15.95
C ALA A 69 -10.69 12.53 -15.30
N LEU A 70 -11.71 12.27 -14.48
CA LEU A 70 -12.44 13.31 -13.75
C LEU A 70 -11.54 14.08 -12.79
N VAL A 71 -10.68 13.39 -12.05
CA VAL A 71 -9.73 14.04 -11.12
C VAL A 71 -8.76 14.94 -11.88
N VAL A 72 -8.17 14.45 -12.97
CA VAL A 72 -7.25 15.24 -13.81
C VAL A 72 -7.96 16.45 -14.41
N LEU A 73 -9.17 16.26 -14.97
CA LEU A 73 -9.96 17.34 -15.57
C LEU A 73 -10.37 18.38 -14.51
N GLY A 74 -10.77 17.93 -13.32
CA GLY A 74 -11.08 18.80 -12.19
C GLY A 74 -9.90 19.67 -11.79
N GLY A 75 -8.70 19.08 -11.71
CA GLY A 75 -7.46 19.82 -11.49
C GLY A 75 -7.19 20.85 -12.58
N ILE A 76 -7.25 20.46 -13.85
CA ILE A 76 -7.00 21.40 -14.97
C ILE A 76 -8.00 22.57 -14.94
N LEU A 77 -9.29 22.28 -14.70
CA LEU A 77 -10.34 23.30 -14.67
C LEU A 77 -10.17 24.24 -13.48
N GLY A 78 -9.98 23.69 -12.27
CA GLY A 78 -9.77 24.48 -11.05
C GLY A 78 -8.53 25.35 -11.15
N GLY A 79 -7.43 24.81 -11.69
CA GLY A 79 -6.20 25.54 -11.94
C GLY A 79 -6.40 26.68 -12.93
N LYS A 80 -7.13 26.45 -14.02
CA LYS A 80 -7.48 27.53 -14.96
C LYS A 80 -8.30 28.63 -14.28
N VAL A 81 -9.34 28.27 -13.54
CA VAL A 81 -10.24 29.24 -12.88
C VAL A 81 -9.45 30.15 -11.92
N LEU A 82 -8.63 29.59 -11.04
CA LEU A 82 -7.89 30.38 -10.07
C LEU A 82 -6.67 31.10 -10.67
N ALA A 83 -6.08 30.57 -11.75
CA ALA A 83 -5.09 31.32 -12.53
C ALA A 83 -5.71 32.55 -13.22
N ASP A 84 -6.92 32.43 -13.76
CA ASP A 84 -7.65 33.55 -14.37
C ASP A 84 -8.04 34.60 -13.32
N VAL A 85 -8.42 34.18 -12.10
CA VAL A 85 -8.59 35.08 -10.94
C VAL A 85 -7.28 35.78 -10.59
N GLY A 86 -6.16 35.05 -10.55
CA GLY A 86 -4.83 35.60 -10.33
C GLY A 86 -4.44 36.63 -11.40
N ALA A 87 -4.76 36.35 -12.67
CA ALA A 87 -4.52 37.26 -13.79
C ALA A 87 -5.37 38.53 -13.70
N PHE A 88 -6.63 38.38 -13.28
CA PHE A 88 -7.53 39.50 -13.04
C PHE A 88 -7.03 40.41 -11.91
N ILE A 89 -6.58 39.84 -10.78
CA ILE A 89 -5.99 40.59 -9.68
C ILE A 89 -4.72 41.30 -10.16
N ARG A 90 -3.83 40.58 -10.85
CA ARG A 90 -2.59 41.12 -11.41
C ARG A 90 -2.85 42.29 -12.37
N SER A 91 -3.90 42.22 -13.18
CA SER A 91 -4.27 43.31 -14.11
C SER A 91 -4.67 44.61 -13.41
N ARG A 92 -5.07 44.55 -12.13
CA ARG A 92 -5.43 45.73 -11.33
C ARG A 92 -4.28 46.30 -10.52
N THR A 93 -3.19 45.55 -10.36
CA THR A 93 -1.99 45.97 -9.66
C THR A 93 -0.93 46.38 -10.69
N ARG A 94 -0.64 47.68 -10.81
CA ARG A 94 0.52 48.13 -11.59
C ARG A 94 1.80 47.85 -10.81
N GLU A 95 2.58 46.89 -11.29
CA GLU A 95 3.92 46.62 -10.77
C GLU A 95 4.96 47.19 -11.73
N ASP A 96 5.68 48.22 -11.28
CA ASP A 96 6.80 48.83 -12.01
C ASP A 96 8.14 48.45 -11.37
N GLY A 97 9.18 48.26 -12.20
CA GLY A 97 10.56 48.07 -11.74
C GLY A 97 10.82 46.76 -10.95
N PRO A 98 11.41 46.82 -9.74
CA PRO A 98 11.88 45.64 -9.00
C PRO A 98 10.76 44.73 -8.46
N ALA A 99 9.54 45.24 -8.30
CA ALA A 99 8.38 44.44 -7.91
C ALA A 99 8.07 43.36 -8.95
N ARG A 100 8.15 43.71 -10.24
CA ARG A 100 7.92 42.78 -11.35
C ARG A 100 8.94 41.66 -11.42
N VAL A 101 10.21 41.94 -11.10
CA VAL A 101 11.25 40.91 -11.06
C VAL A 101 10.99 39.93 -9.91
N SER A 102 10.51 40.44 -8.77
CA SER A 102 10.15 39.63 -7.61
C SER A 102 8.92 38.75 -7.91
N ASP A 103 7.88 39.30 -8.55
CA ASP A 103 6.70 38.56 -9.02
C ASP A 103 7.07 37.45 -10.01
N SER A 104 7.93 37.75 -10.99
CA SER A 104 8.44 36.75 -11.94
C SER A 104 9.27 35.65 -11.27
N ALA A 105 10.16 36.01 -10.33
CA ALA A 105 10.98 35.03 -9.61
C ALA A 105 10.13 34.11 -8.73
N LEU A 106 9.16 34.67 -8.00
CA LEU A 106 8.23 33.89 -7.17
C LEU A 106 7.28 33.05 -8.03
N GLY A 107 6.86 33.54 -9.20
CA GLY A 107 6.11 32.77 -10.18
C GLY A 107 6.88 31.57 -10.73
N ALA A 108 8.15 31.76 -11.07
CA ALA A 108 9.05 30.70 -11.51
C ALA A 108 9.26 29.64 -10.41
N LEU A 109 9.51 30.08 -9.17
CA LEU A 109 9.67 29.18 -8.01
C LEU A 109 8.40 28.36 -7.78
N THR A 110 7.23 29.00 -7.80
CA THR A 110 5.95 28.32 -7.60
C THR A 110 5.68 27.28 -8.67
N SER A 111 5.94 27.61 -9.95
CA SER A 111 5.80 26.64 -11.06
C SER A 111 6.78 25.47 -10.94
N MET A 112 8.00 25.72 -10.46
CA MET A 112 8.98 24.66 -10.23
C MET A 112 8.56 23.72 -9.09
N VAL A 113 8.09 24.25 -7.97
CA VAL A 113 7.55 23.46 -6.85
C VAL A 113 6.35 22.64 -7.30
N ALA A 114 5.40 23.26 -8.00
CA ALA A 114 4.23 22.59 -8.54
C ALA A 114 4.60 21.43 -9.48
N TYR A 115 5.58 21.65 -10.37
CA TYR A 115 6.06 20.62 -11.29
C TYR A 115 6.62 19.41 -10.57
N PHE A 116 7.51 19.63 -9.61
CA PHE A 116 8.13 18.54 -8.85
C PHE A 116 7.11 17.80 -7.99
N LEU A 117 6.13 18.49 -7.40
CA LEU A 117 5.04 17.82 -6.69
C LEU A 117 4.21 16.92 -7.62
N VAL A 118 3.88 17.39 -8.83
CA VAL A 118 3.14 16.59 -9.82
C VAL A 118 3.95 15.37 -10.26
N ILE A 119 5.25 15.52 -10.55
CA ILE A 119 6.11 14.38 -10.88
C ILE A 119 6.15 13.39 -9.72
N TRP A 120 6.29 13.90 -8.50
CA TRP A 120 6.40 13.07 -7.31
C TRP A 120 5.13 12.23 -7.07
N LEU A 121 3.95 12.84 -7.21
CA LEU A 121 2.67 12.11 -7.14
C LEU A 121 2.50 11.12 -8.31
N ALA A 122 2.85 11.54 -9.54
CA ALA A 122 2.75 10.69 -10.72
C ALA A 122 3.68 9.46 -10.61
N ALA A 123 4.88 9.63 -10.08
CA ALA A 123 5.81 8.53 -9.80
C ALA A 123 5.24 7.56 -8.77
N GLY A 124 4.62 8.07 -7.70
CA GLY A 124 3.86 7.25 -6.75
C GLY A 124 2.76 6.44 -7.41
N PHE A 125 1.97 7.06 -8.29
CA PHE A 125 0.91 6.37 -9.03
C PHE A 125 1.45 5.27 -9.95
N VAL A 126 2.47 5.58 -10.75
CA VAL A 126 3.08 4.60 -11.65
C VAL A 126 3.59 3.37 -10.87
N ARG A 127 4.21 3.60 -9.70
CA ARG A 127 4.67 2.52 -8.80
C ARG A 127 3.57 1.57 -8.33
N THR A 128 2.32 2.03 -8.31
CA THR A 128 1.15 1.20 -7.99
C THR A 128 0.54 0.49 -9.21
N THR A 129 1.06 0.71 -10.41
CA THR A 129 0.58 0.03 -11.63
C THR A 129 1.42 -1.21 -11.94
N PRO A 130 0.84 -2.27 -12.55
CA PRO A 130 1.57 -3.50 -12.90
C PRO A 130 2.50 -3.34 -14.12
N MET A 131 2.75 -2.12 -14.58
CA MET A 131 3.56 -1.86 -15.78
C MET A 131 5.06 -1.92 -15.47
N LEU A 132 5.64 -3.12 -15.53
CA LEU A 132 7.05 -3.38 -15.20
C LEU A 132 8.05 -2.47 -15.94
N ASP A 133 7.82 -2.18 -17.23
CA ASP A 133 8.72 -1.33 -18.01
C ASP A 133 8.69 0.13 -17.56
N VAL A 134 7.50 0.64 -17.23
CA VAL A 134 7.32 2.02 -16.76
C VAL A 134 7.85 2.17 -15.33
N ASN A 135 7.63 1.16 -14.48
CA ASN A 135 8.18 1.10 -13.13
C ASN A 135 9.71 1.08 -13.13
N ARG A 136 10.34 0.31 -14.01
CA ARG A 136 11.81 0.33 -14.18
C ARG A 136 12.32 1.72 -14.53
N VAL A 137 11.63 2.44 -15.41
CA VAL A 137 12.00 3.81 -15.78
C VAL A 137 11.92 4.74 -14.56
N VAL A 138 10.83 4.69 -13.79
CA VAL A 138 10.67 5.51 -12.58
C VAL A 138 11.71 5.16 -11.51
N ALA A 139 11.93 3.87 -11.25
CA ALA A 139 12.91 3.38 -10.29
C ALA A 139 14.37 3.78 -10.64
N SER A 140 14.66 3.96 -11.94
CA SER A 140 15.99 4.40 -12.42
C SER A 140 16.23 5.92 -12.34
N SER A 141 15.24 6.71 -11.91
CA SER A 141 15.34 8.18 -11.87
C SER A 141 15.95 8.67 -10.55
N SER A 142 17.09 9.35 -10.67
CA SER A 142 17.72 10.02 -9.53
C SER A 142 16.94 11.25 -9.06
N VAL A 143 16.19 11.89 -9.97
CA VAL A 143 15.30 13.02 -9.65
C VAL A 143 14.14 12.55 -8.76
N VAL A 144 13.44 11.48 -9.14
CA VAL A 144 12.34 10.92 -8.33
C VAL A 144 12.85 10.46 -6.96
N ALA A 145 13.97 9.74 -6.91
CA ALA A 145 14.58 9.32 -5.66
C ALA A 145 15.00 10.52 -4.77
N GLY A 146 15.42 11.62 -5.37
CA GLY A 146 15.72 12.88 -4.66
C GLY A 146 14.45 13.53 -4.08
N LEU A 147 13.35 13.55 -4.83
CA LEU A 147 12.06 14.07 -4.36
C LEU A 147 11.52 13.24 -3.18
N ASP A 148 11.63 11.91 -3.25
CA ASP A 148 11.22 11.02 -2.15
C ASP A 148 12.01 11.27 -0.84
N ARG A 149 13.27 11.72 -0.93
CA ARG A 149 14.08 12.08 0.25
C ARG A 149 13.73 13.45 0.85
N LEU A 150 13.25 14.38 0.02
CA LEU A 150 12.90 15.74 0.44
C LEU A 150 11.46 15.83 0.95
N ALA A 151 10.58 14.96 0.48
CA ALA A 151 9.19 14.93 0.90
C ALA A 151 9.06 14.44 2.36
N PRO A 152 8.18 15.05 3.18
CA PRO A 152 7.98 14.64 4.58
C PRO A 152 7.32 13.26 4.72
N MET A 153 6.68 12.77 3.65
CA MET A 153 6.04 11.46 3.55
C MET A 153 6.37 10.89 2.17
N THR A 154 6.26 9.57 1.97
CA THR A 154 6.44 8.94 0.66
C THR A 154 5.20 9.09 -0.22
N SER A 155 5.38 9.11 -1.54
CA SER A 155 4.26 9.30 -2.49
C SER A 155 3.25 8.15 -2.39
N GLU A 156 3.73 6.95 -2.07
CA GLU A 156 2.93 5.75 -1.84
C GLU A 156 2.01 5.89 -0.63
N ARG A 157 2.47 6.50 0.47
CA ARG A 157 1.62 6.75 1.65
C ARG A 157 0.52 7.75 1.35
N VAL A 158 0.84 8.82 0.61
CA VAL A 158 -0.14 9.84 0.23
C VAL A 158 -1.19 9.26 -0.71
N LEU A 159 -0.76 8.46 -1.68
CA LEU A 159 -1.66 7.79 -2.62
C LEU A 159 -2.45 6.65 -1.93
N GLY A 160 -1.81 5.91 -1.03
CA GLY A 160 -2.41 4.85 -0.23
C GLY A 160 -3.54 5.39 0.64
N ALA A 161 -3.31 6.50 1.36
CA ALA A 161 -4.35 7.18 2.13
C ALA A 161 -5.50 7.69 1.23
N ALA A 162 -5.20 8.12 0.00
CA ALA A 162 -6.24 8.51 -0.96
C ALA A 162 -7.04 7.31 -1.46
N VAL A 163 -6.40 6.20 -1.82
CA VAL A 163 -7.04 4.94 -2.25
C VAL A 163 -7.87 4.32 -1.13
N GLU A 164 -7.37 4.38 0.10
CA GLU A 164 -8.07 3.95 1.31
C GLU A 164 -9.31 4.83 1.59
N ALA A 165 -9.22 6.14 1.35
CA ALA A 165 -10.37 7.05 1.37
C ALA A 165 -11.40 6.73 0.26
N PHE A 166 -11.02 6.03 -0.80
CA PHE A 166 -11.92 5.52 -1.84
C PHE A 166 -12.53 4.15 -1.53
N GLY A 167 -12.25 3.56 -0.35
CA GLY A 167 -12.96 2.37 0.13
C GLY A 167 -12.58 1.06 -0.57
N ALA A 168 -11.40 0.97 -1.20
CA ALA A 168 -10.85 -0.32 -1.56
C ALA A 168 -10.36 -1.00 -0.28
N ASP A 169 -11.25 -1.75 0.39
CA ASP A 169 -10.96 -2.54 1.59
C ASP A 169 -9.88 -3.59 1.23
N ARG A 170 -8.60 -3.21 1.28
CA ARG A 170 -7.44 -4.11 1.04
C ARG A 170 -7.22 -5.12 2.18
N PHE A 171 -8.10 -5.13 3.18
CA PHE A 171 -8.07 -6.06 4.29
C PHE A 171 -9.43 -6.73 4.47
N PRO A 172 -9.46 -8.03 4.84
CA PRO A 172 -10.69 -8.68 5.28
C PRO A 172 -11.24 -8.02 6.55
N ARG A 173 -12.57 -7.91 6.64
CA ARG A 173 -13.24 -7.46 7.87
C ARG A 173 -13.13 -8.53 8.96
N VAL A 174 -12.43 -8.20 10.04
CA VAL A 174 -12.17 -9.15 11.14
C VAL A 174 -13.44 -9.49 11.91
N PHE A 175 -14.34 -8.53 12.10
CA PHE A 175 -15.58 -8.70 12.84
C PHE A 175 -16.80 -8.47 11.94
N SER A 176 -17.79 -9.36 12.02
CA SER A 176 -19.08 -9.20 11.36
C SER A 176 -20.21 -9.45 12.35
N GLY A 177 -21.04 -8.42 12.59
CA GLY A 177 -22.14 -8.48 13.55
C GLY A 177 -21.72 -8.49 15.03
N GLN A 178 -20.44 -8.30 15.33
CA GLN A 178 -19.91 -8.14 16.69
C GLN A 178 -19.23 -6.78 16.86
N ARG A 179 -19.30 -6.23 18.07
CA ARG A 179 -18.61 -4.99 18.40
C ARG A 179 -17.14 -5.27 18.69
N GLU A 180 -16.26 -4.54 18.04
CA GLU A 180 -14.83 -4.53 18.31
C GLU A 180 -14.54 -3.99 19.71
N ILE A 181 -13.75 -4.73 20.50
CA ILE A 181 -13.31 -4.34 21.85
C ILE A 181 -11.79 -4.22 21.84
N ILE A 182 -11.30 -3.00 21.95
CA ILE A 182 -9.86 -2.70 21.95
C ILE A 182 -9.42 -2.47 23.39
N ARG A 183 -8.60 -3.38 23.93
CA ARG A 183 -8.02 -3.21 25.26
C ARG A 183 -6.82 -2.28 25.22
N GLY A 184 -6.75 -1.39 26.22
CA GLY A 184 -5.60 -0.51 26.41
C GLY A 184 -4.40 -1.28 26.97
N VAL A 185 -3.25 -1.14 26.32
CA VAL A 185 -1.95 -1.60 26.80
C VAL A 185 -0.91 -0.50 26.59
N GLY A 186 0.19 -0.53 27.34
CA GLY A 186 1.30 0.42 27.17
C GLY A 186 1.93 0.35 25.77
N GLU A 187 2.75 1.34 25.43
CA GLU A 187 3.50 1.33 24.16
C GLU A 187 4.47 0.15 24.09
N PRO A 188 4.65 -0.47 22.90
CA PRO A 188 5.58 -1.57 22.72
C PRO A 188 7.02 -1.14 22.97
N ASP A 189 7.86 -2.05 23.48
CA ASP A 189 9.28 -1.78 23.67
C ASP A 189 9.98 -1.61 22.30
N PRO A 190 10.59 -0.45 21.98
CA PRO A 190 11.22 -0.22 20.69
C PRO A 190 12.45 -1.12 20.44
N ARG A 191 13.05 -1.72 21.48
CA ARG A 191 14.23 -2.60 21.34
C ARG A 191 13.93 -3.91 20.62
N ILE A 192 12.68 -4.34 20.59
CA ILE A 192 12.26 -5.56 19.86
C ILE A 192 12.51 -5.45 18.34
N THR A 193 12.75 -4.25 17.82
CA THR A 193 13.10 -4.05 16.41
C THR A 193 14.40 -4.75 15.99
N GLU A 194 15.31 -5.03 16.92
CA GLU A 194 16.56 -5.75 16.65
C GLU A 194 16.29 -7.17 16.14
N VAL A 195 15.27 -7.84 16.70
CA VAL A 195 14.83 -9.18 16.26
C VAL A 195 14.38 -9.15 14.80
N GLY A 196 13.59 -8.13 14.43
CA GLY A 196 13.15 -7.95 13.05
C GLY A 196 14.29 -7.81 12.04
N GLN A 197 15.45 -7.27 12.44
CA GLN A 197 16.63 -7.21 11.56
C GLN A 197 17.23 -8.60 11.34
N GLN A 198 17.24 -9.45 12.38
CA GLN A 198 17.88 -10.77 12.35
C GLN A 198 17.12 -11.77 11.47
N VAL A 199 15.79 -11.68 11.45
CA VAL A 199 14.92 -12.61 10.71
C VAL A 199 14.69 -12.23 9.24
N ARG A 200 15.32 -11.16 8.75
CA ARG A 200 15.00 -10.57 7.44
C ARG A 200 15.14 -11.54 6.27
N GLU A 201 16.08 -12.48 6.33
CA GLU A 201 16.29 -13.49 5.28
C GLU A 201 15.18 -14.55 5.23
N SER A 202 14.45 -14.73 6.33
CA SER A 202 13.34 -15.67 6.44
C SER A 202 11.98 -15.06 6.09
N VAL A 203 11.91 -13.73 5.92
CA VAL A 203 10.67 -13.00 5.64
C VAL A 203 10.66 -12.54 4.19
N LEU A 204 9.68 -13.01 3.44
CA LEU A 204 9.60 -12.91 1.99
C LEU A 204 8.49 -11.96 1.58
N LYS A 205 8.73 -11.26 0.48
CA LYS A 205 7.66 -10.58 -0.24
C LYS A 205 6.97 -11.59 -1.14
N VAL A 206 5.66 -11.73 -1.02
CA VAL A 206 4.83 -12.60 -1.85
C VAL A 206 4.24 -11.73 -2.95
N ASN A 207 4.40 -12.15 -4.20
CA ASN A 207 3.76 -11.53 -5.37
C ASN A 207 2.87 -12.57 -6.03
N ALA A 208 1.60 -12.25 -6.20
CA ALA A 208 0.59 -13.14 -6.75
C ALA A 208 -0.09 -12.46 -7.95
N GLY A 209 0.17 -12.96 -9.15
CA GLY A 209 -0.46 -12.49 -10.37
C GLY A 209 -1.79 -13.21 -10.58
N ALA A 210 -2.88 -12.45 -10.72
CA ALA A 210 -4.21 -12.99 -10.99
C ALA A 210 -4.82 -12.30 -12.23
N PRO A 211 -4.34 -12.61 -13.45
CA PRO A 211 -4.81 -11.96 -14.68
C PRO A 211 -6.32 -12.12 -14.90
N ALA A 212 -6.89 -13.29 -14.58
CA ALA A 212 -8.34 -13.52 -14.64
C ALA A 212 -9.12 -12.61 -13.69
N CYS A 213 -8.54 -12.26 -12.54
CA CYS A 213 -9.11 -11.31 -11.58
C CYS A 213 -8.82 -9.85 -11.96
N ARG A 214 -7.97 -9.62 -12.96
CA ARG A 214 -7.48 -8.30 -13.40
C ARG A 214 -6.88 -7.51 -12.24
N ASN A 215 -6.24 -8.23 -11.32
CA ASN A 215 -5.61 -7.68 -10.14
C ASN A 215 -4.34 -8.47 -9.85
N ASP A 216 -3.32 -7.77 -9.40
CA ASP A 216 -2.15 -8.40 -8.80
C ASP A 216 -2.22 -8.14 -7.29
N SER A 217 -1.77 -9.11 -6.52
CA SER A 217 -1.76 -9.04 -5.07
C SER A 217 -0.35 -9.19 -4.54
N GLU A 218 -0.07 -8.45 -3.48
CA GLU A 218 1.23 -8.44 -2.83
C GLU A 218 1.03 -8.50 -1.33
N GLY A 219 1.91 -9.26 -0.69
CA GLY A 219 1.86 -9.44 0.75
C GLY A 219 3.21 -9.87 1.30
N THR A 220 3.16 -10.36 2.52
CA THR A 220 4.31 -10.92 3.21
C THR A 220 4.10 -12.42 3.36
N GLY A 221 5.19 -13.16 3.39
CA GLY A 221 5.22 -14.54 3.84
C GLY A 221 6.49 -14.81 4.63
N TRP A 222 6.58 -15.96 5.28
CA TRP A 222 7.76 -16.35 6.03
C TRP A 222 8.03 -17.84 5.88
N VAL A 223 9.30 -18.21 5.96
CA VAL A 223 9.75 -19.60 5.80
C VAL A 223 9.40 -20.39 7.05
N TYR A 224 8.46 -21.34 6.93
CA TYR A 224 8.08 -22.23 8.03
C TYR A 224 8.97 -23.47 8.10
N ARG A 225 9.30 -24.04 6.93
CA ARG A 225 10.23 -25.17 6.77
C ARG A 225 10.97 -24.98 5.45
N ASP A 226 11.98 -25.82 5.21
CA ASP A 226 12.73 -25.78 3.95
C ASP A 226 11.78 -25.82 2.74
N GLY A 227 11.85 -24.77 1.93
CA GLY A 227 11.00 -24.55 0.76
C GLY A 227 9.50 -24.40 1.04
N LEU A 228 9.05 -24.23 2.29
CA LEU A 228 7.64 -23.97 2.64
C LEU A 228 7.48 -22.58 3.25
N VAL A 229 6.59 -21.79 2.66
CA VAL A 229 6.33 -20.41 3.01
C VAL A 229 4.87 -20.25 3.43
N VAL A 230 4.64 -19.63 4.59
CA VAL A 230 3.29 -19.33 5.08
C VAL A 230 2.92 -17.91 4.70
N THR A 231 1.67 -17.71 4.27
CA THR A 231 1.07 -16.40 4.00
C THR A 231 -0.44 -16.46 4.23
N ASN A 232 -1.18 -15.39 3.97
CA ASN A 232 -2.64 -15.41 4.00
C ASN A 232 -3.24 -15.94 2.70
N ALA A 233 -4.42 -16.55 2.78
CA ALA A 233 -5.14 -17.03 1.61
C ALA A 233 -5.57 -15.85 0.71
N HIS A 234 -6.01 -14.73 1.30
CA HIS A 234 -6.41 -13.57 0.51
C HIS A 234 -5.25 -12.96 -0.30
N VAL A 235 -4.00 -13.15 0.13
CA VAL A 235 -2.82 -12.66 -0.61
C VAL A 235 -2.67 -13.39 -1.94
N VAL A 236 -3.06 -14.65 -2.02
CA VAL A 236 -2.90 -15.50 -3.22
C VAL A 236 -4.22 -15.89 -3.87
N ALA A 237 -5.34 -15.34 -3.42
CA ALA A 237 -6.67 -15.71 -3.90
C ALA A 237 -6.85 -15.39 -5.39
N GLY A 238 -7.28 -16.39 -6.17
CA GLY A 238 -7.45 -16.29 -7.62
C GLY A 238 -6.15 -16.16 -8.43
N ALA A 239 -4.98 -16.28 -7.79
CA ALA A 239 -3.68 -16.20 -8.47
C ALA A 239 -3.44 -17.39 -9.39
N GLU A 240 -2.85 -17.11 -10.56
CA GLU A 240 -2.37 -18.10 -11.52
C GLU A 240 -0.85 -18.29 -11.39
N ASP A 241 -0.13 -17.21 -11.10
CA ASP A 241 1.31 -17.19 -10.91
C ASP A 241 1.65 -16.64 -9.51
N VAL A 242 2.45 -17.37 -8.73
CA VAL A 242 2.90 -16.93 -7.41
C VAL A 242 4.42 -16.99 -7.34
N SER A 243 5.03 -15.94 -6.82
CA SER A 243 6.47 -15.88 -6.57
C SER A 243 6.78 -15.27 -5.20
N VAL A 244 7.92 -15.66 -4.65
CA VAL A 244 8.44 -15.13 -3.37
C VAL A 244 9.82 -14.50 -3.55
N GLN A 245 10.11 -13.45 -2.78
CA GLN A 245 11.38 -12.72 -2.85
C GLN A 245 11.96 -12.48 -1.46
N ILE A 246 13.20 -12.93 -1.26
CA ILE A 246 13.95 -12.75 -0.02
C ILE A 246 14.28 -11.26 0.18
N GLY A 247 13.99 -10.70 1.36
CA GLY A 247 14.32 -9.30 1.68
C GLY A 247 13.60 -8.23 0.83
N GLY A 248 12.63 -8.64 0.00
CA GLY A 248 11.87 -7.80 -0.94
C GLY A 248 12.68 -7.24 -2.10
N VAL A 249 13.90 -7.75 -2.31
CA VAL A 249 14.82 -7.30 -3.34
C VAL A 249 15.51 -8.52 -3.97
N GLY A 250 15.74 -8.49 -5.28
CA GLY A 250 16.51 -9.53 -5.97
C GLY A 250 15.65 -10.51 -6.78
N ARG A 251 16.13 -11.75 -6.89
CA ARG A 251 15.52 -12.77 -7.76
C ARG A 251 14.18 -13.26 -7.15
N PRO A 252 13.07 -13.26 -7.91
CA PRO A 252 11.88 -14.01 -7.54
C PRO A 252 12.09 -15.50 -7.69
N TYR A 253 11.55 -16.26 -6.74
CA TYR A 253 11.48 -17.71 -6.77
C TYR A 253 10.02 -18.11 -7.03
N ASP A 254 9.82 -18.93 -8.05
CA ASP A 254 8.49 -19.45 -8.36
C ASP A 254 8.00 -20.32 -7.20
N ALA A 255 6.73 -20.17 -6.85
CA ALA A 255 6.11 -20.85 -5.74
C ALA A 255 4.76 -21.46 -6.17
N GLN A 256 4.46 -22.63 -5.63
CA GLN A 256 3.19 -23.32 -5.86
C GLN A 256 2.37 -23.32 -4.59
N ILE A 257 1.07 -23.03 -4.67
CA ILE A 257 0.18 -23.12 -3.51
C ILE A 257 -0.04 -24.61 -3.23
N VAL A 258 0.34 -25.08 -2.04
CA VAL A 258 0.17 -26.49 -1.61
C VAL A 258 -0.88 -26.66 -0.52
N ALA A 259 -1.28 -25.55 0.13
CA ALA A 259 -2.47 -25.51 0.97
C ALA A 259 -3.15 -24.15 0.84
N PHE A 260 -4.49 -24.15 0.88
CA PHE A 260 -5.32 -22.95 0.76
C PHE A 260 -6.59 -23.13 1.61
N ASP A 261 -6.67 -22.40 2.73
CA ASP A 261 -7.83 -22.38 3.62
C ASP A 261 -8.44 -20.96 3.63
N PRO A 262 -9.53 -20.72 2.88
CA PRO A 262 -10.19 -19.42 2.84
C PRO A 262 -10.99 -19.12 4.12
N GLY A 263 -11.34 -20.15 4.89
CA GLY A 263 -12.05 -20.01 6.15
C GLY A 263 -11.13 -19.44 7.21
N ARG A 264 -9.90 -19.93 7.32
CA ARG A 264 -8.89 -19.42 8.26
C ARG A 264 -8.05 -18.28 7.72
N ASP A 265 -8.13 -18.02 6.41
CA ASP A 265 -7.30 -17.06 5.70
C ASP A 265 -5.80 -17.43 5.71
N ILE A 266 -5.49 -18.70 5.42
CA ILE A 266 -4.13 -19.23 5.44
C ILE A 266 -3.82 -19.89 4.09
N ALA A 267 -2.64 -19.62 3.55
CA ALA A 267 -2.08 -20.37 2.45
C ALA A 267 -0.64 -20.80 2.77
N VAL A 268 -0.25 -21.95 2.24
CA VAL A 268 1.13 -22.44 2.28
C VAL A 268 1.63 -22.60 0.86
N LEU A 269 2.78 -21.99 0.59
CA LEU A 269 3.45 -22.02 -0.69
C LEU A 269 4.68 -22.93 -0.62
N ARG A 270 4.96 -23.64 -1.71
CA ARG A 270 6.15 -24.47 -1.89
C ARG A 270 7.07 -23.81 -2.92
N ALA A 271 8.27 -23.44 -2.49
CA ALA A 271 9.34 -22.83 -3.28
C ALA A 271 10.67 -23.57 -3.02
N PRO A 272 10.90 -24.73 -3.67
CA PRO A 272 12.00 -25.62 -3.33
C PRO A 272 13.40 -25.02 -3.55
N ASP A 273 13.54 -24.06 -4.48
CA ASP A 273 14.83 -23.43 -4.80
C ASP A 273 15.15 -22.20 -3.92
N LEU A 274 14.33 -21.90 -2.92
CA LEU A 274 14.43 -20.65 -2.14
C LEU A 274 15.72 -20.54 -1.33
N GLY A 275 16.10 -21.60 -0.60
CA GLY A 275 17.32 -21.64 0.21
C GLY A 275 17.39 -20.65 1.38
N ALA A 276 16.25 -20.16 1.87
CA ALA A 276 16.15 -19.24 3.01
C ALA A 276 15.92 -20.00 4.34
N PRO A 277 16.42 -19.49 5.49
CA PRO A 277 16.30 -20.17 6.77
C PRO A 277 14.85 -20.13 7.28
N ALA A 278 14.39 -21.23 7.88
CA ALA A 278 13.09 -21.31 8.53
C ALA A 278 13.07 -20.56 9.87
N LEU A 279 11.94 -19.95 10.20
CA LEU A 279 11.74 -19.36 11.51
C LEU A 279 11.26 -20.41 12.52
N PRO A 280 11.82 -20.42 13.73
CA PRO A 280 11.28 -21.20 14.84
C PRO A 280 9.85 -20.74 15.20
N LEU A 281 9.04 -21.68 15.70
CA LEU A 281 7.73 -21.38 16.27
C LEU A 281 7.86 -21.17 17.77
N GLY A 282 7.23 -20.12 18.28
CA GLY A 282 7.25 -19.76 19.69
C GLY A 282 6.05 -20.30 20.46
N ASP A 283 5.93 -19.87 21.71
CA ASP A 283 4.78 -20.19 22.55
C ASP A 283 3.62 -19.20 22.35
N ARG A 284 2.46 -19.56 22.89
CA ARG A 284 1.30 -18.67 22.94
C ARG A 284 1.61 -17.39 23.71
N ALA A 285 1.35 -16.25 23.08
CA ALA A 285 1.68 -14.94 23.63
C ALA A 285 0.76 -14.52 24.78
N ALA A 286 1.32 -13.92 25.82
CA ALA A 286 0.57 -13.35 26.93
C ALA A 286 0.07 -11.93 26.62
N VAL A 287 -1.04 -11.52 27.24
CA VAL A 287 -1.49 -10.13 27.17
C VAL A 287 -0.43 -9.21 27.79
N GLY A 288 -0.08 -8.15 27.06
CA GLY A 288 0.98 -7.21 27.42
C GLY A 288 2.38 -7.61 26.94
N GLN A 289 2.56 -8.78 26.33
CA GLN A 289 3.83 -9.21 25.76
C GLN A 289 4.19 -8.35 24.54
N ASP A 290 5.44 -7.88 24.52
CA ASP A 290 6.01 -7.19 23.37
C ASP A 290 6.22 -8.18 22.22
N SER A 291 5.91 -7.71 21.01
CA SER A 291 6.07 -8.43 19.78
C SER A 291 6.51 -7.49 18.65
N VAL A 292 6.80 -8.04 17.49
CA VAL A 292 7.13 -7.24 16.31
C VAL A 292 6.46 -7.82 15.08
N VAL A 293 5.87 -6.93 14.28
CA VAL A 293 5.35 -7.22 12.95
C VAL A 293 6.41 -6.85 11.94
N VAL A 294 6.73 -7.78 11.05
CA VAL A 294 7.67 -7.55 9.95
C VAL A 294 7.07 -7.92 8.61
N GLY A 295 7.37 -7.14 7.57
CA GLY A 295 6.80 -7.39 6.26
C GLY A 295 7.05 -6.29 5.23
N TYR A 296 6.22 -6.28 4.18
CA TYR A 296 6.34 -5.42 3.00
C TYR A 296 5.08 -4.58 2.80
N PRO A 297 4.80 -3.61 3.69
CA PRO A 297 3.63 -2.77 3.58
C PRO A 297 3.66 -1.95 2.29
N GLU A 298 2.49 -1.80 1.66
CA GLU A 298 2.24 -0.88 0.54
C GLU A 298 3.15 -1.11 -0.67
N ASN A 299 3.52 -2.37 -0.96
CA ASN A 299 4.52 -2.74 -1.97
C ASN A 299 5.95 -2.24 -1.67
N GLY A 300 6.13 -1.67 -0.48
CA GLY A 300 7.33 -0.96 -0.10
C GLY A 300 8.49 -1.85 0.33
N PRO A 301 9.56 -1.24 0.86
CA PRO A 301 10.69 -1.96 1.42
C PRO A 301 10.31 -2.71 2.71
N TYR A 302 11.17 -3.66 3.08
CA TYR A 302 11.09 -4.38 4.35
C TYR A 302 10.93 -3.41 5.52
N THR A 303 9.88 -3.61 6.32
CA THR A 303 9.51 -2.76 7.45
C THR A 303 9.45 -3.60 8.73
N ILE A 304 9.85 -2.98 9.83
CA ILE A 304 9.82 -3.56 11.18
C ILE A 304 8.94 -2.62 12.03
N SER A 305 7.85 -3.16 12.59
CA SER A 305 6.84 -2.41 13.33
C SER A 305 6.67 -3.03 14.72
N PRO A 306 7.17 -2.39 15.79
CA PRO A 306 6.94 -2.84 17.15
C PRO A 306 5.44 -2.98 17.45
N SER A 307 5.09 -4.02 18.17
CA SER A 307 3.73 -4.28 18.59
C SER A 307 3.67 -4.84 20.02
N ARG A 308 2.49 -4.80 20.62
CA ARG A 308 2.24 -5.40 21.94
C ARG A 308 0.88 -6.07 21.96
N VAL A 309 0.80 -7.27 22.49
CA VAL A 309 -0.45 -8.04 22.56
C VAL A 309 -1.45 -7.34 23.49
N ARG A 310 -2.61 -6.97 22.97
CA ARG A 310 -3.73 -6.34 23.70
C ARG A 310 -4.66 -7.36 24.35
N ASP A 311 -5.00 -8.40 23.60
CA ASP A 311 -5.94 -9.43 24.03
C ASP A 311 -5.79 -10.68 23.13
N VAL A 312 -6.31 -11.81 23.62
CA VAL A 312 -6.50 -13.03 22.84
C VAL A 312 -7.98 -13.35 22.81
N MET A 313 -8.58 -13.47 21.63
CA MET A 313 -10.02 -13.57 21.50
C MET A 313 -10.47 -14.44 20.34
N GLN A 314 -11.72 -14.89 20.42
CA GLN A 314 -12.41 -15.58 19.32
C GLN A 314 -13.16 -14.52 18.50
N ALA A 315 -12.63 -14.19 17.33
CA ALA A 315 -13.23 -13.21 16.44
C ALA A 315 -14.19 -13.90 15.47
N ARG A 316 -15.45 -13.44 15.48
CA ARG A 316 -16.45 -13.89 14.52
C ARG A 316 -16.55 -12.90 13.37
N GLY A 317 -16.16 -13.35 12.19
CA GLY A 317 -16.10 -12.55 10.97
C GLY A 317 -16.55 -13.36 9.77
N LEU A 318 -16.38 -12.79 8.58
CA LEU A 318 -16.61 -13.52 7.34
C LEU A 318 -15.32 -14.23 6.88
N ASP A 319 -15.47 -15.26 6.05
CA ASP A 319 -14.38 -15.81 5.25
C ASP A 319 -13.85 -14.78 4.23
N ILE A 320 -12.73 -15.08 3.56
CA ILE A 320 -12.12 -14.13 2.61
C ILE A 320 -13.06 -13.80 1.43
N TYR A 321 -14.04 -14.65 1.15
CA TYR A 321 -15.01 -14.46 0.06
C TYR A 321 -16.32 -13.80 0.50
N HIS A 322 -16.47 -13.43 1.78
CA HIS A 322 -17.68 -12.85 2.33
C HIS A 322 -18.93 -13.73 2.18
N ARG A 323 -18.76 -15.06 2.14
CA ARG A 323 -19.83 -16.05 1.95
C ARG A 323 -20.26 -16.70 3.25
N ASP A 324 -19.29 -17.07 4.09
CA ASP A 324 -19.53 -17.85 5.29
C ASP A 324 -19.07 -17.08 6.53
N THR A 325 -19.79 -17.26 7.63
CA THR A 325 -19.35 -16.75 8.93
C THR A 325 -18.43 -17.77 9.58
N VAL A 326 -17.24 -17.32 9.96
CA VAL A 326 -16.21 -18.13 10.60
C VAL A 326 -15.81 -17.52 11.94
N THR A 327 -15.27 -18.37 12.81
CA THR A 327 -14.71 -17.95 14.09
C THR A 327 -13.25 -18.34 14.11
N ARG A 328 -12.37 -17.37 14.40
CA ARG A 328 -10.92 -17.54 14.39
C ARG A 328 -10.36 -17.07 15.72
N GLU A 329 -9.40 -17.80 16.24
CA GLU A 329 -8.64 -17.32 17.38
C GLU A 329 -7.56 -16.33 16.94
N ILE A 330 -7.59 -15.13 17.51
CA ILE A 330 -6.71 -14.03 17.11
C ILE A 330 -6.09 -13.33 18.31
N TYR A 331 -4.92 -12.75 18.07
CA TYR A 331 -4.37 -11.66 18.86
C TYR A 331 -4.90 -10.33 18.35
N SER A 332 -5.32 -9.48 19.28
CA SER A 332 -5.38 -8.03 19.05
C SER A 332 -4.04 -7.43 19.46
N LEU A 333 -3.51 -6.52 18.65
CA LEU A 333 -2.17 -5.95 18.82
C LEU A 333 -2.26 -4.43 18.91
N ARG A 334 -1.44 -3.82 19.76
CA ARG A 334 -1.11 -2.39 19.69
C ARG A 334 0.09 -2.24 18.79
N GLY A 335 -0.07 -1.65 17.62
CA GLY A 335 1.00 -1.49 16.63
C GLY A 335 0.43 -1.12 15.27
N ILE A 336 1.28 -0.61 14.38
CA ILE A 336 0.85 -0.17 13.05
C ILE A 336 0.88 -1.36 12.09
N VAL A 337 -0.29 -1.78 11.62
CA VAL A 337 -0.46 -2.78 10.56
C VAL A 337 -1.08 -2.11 9.33
N ARG A 338 -0.44 -2.29 8.19
CA ARG A 338 -0.79 -1.68 6.88
C ARG A 338 -0.95 -2.73 5.79
N PRO A 339 -1.70 -2.45 4.71
CA PRO A 339 -1.82 -3.37 3.58
C PRO A 339 -0.43 -3.83 3.12
N GLY A 340 -0.27 -5.12 2.83
CA GLY A 340 1.03 -5.73 2.50
C GLY A 340 1.75 -6.38 3.70
N ASN A 341 1.39 -6.07 4.94
CA ASN A 341 1.83 -6.87 6.10
C ASN A 341 1.09 -8.20 6.22
N SER A 342 -0.04 -8.37 5.52
CA SER A 342 -0.79 -9.63 5.47
C SER A 342 0.12 -10.80 5.12
N GLY A 343 0.03 -11.85 5.91
CA GLY A 343 0.84 -13.06 5.80
C GLY A 343 2.20 -12.95 6.48
N GLY A 344 2.55 -11.79 7.04
CA GLY A 344 3.78 -11.58 7.78
C GLY A 344 3.75 -12.25 9.17
N PRO A 345 4.92 -12.66 9.69
CA PRO A 345 4.99 -13.23 11.01
C PRO A 345 4.84 -12.15 12.08
N LEU A 346 4.13 -12.49 13.15
CA LEU A 346 4.23 -11.83 14.44
C LEU A 346 5.32 -12.55 15.24
N LEU A 347 6.34 -11.82 15.68
CA LEU A 347 7.50 -12.40 16.37
C LEU A 347 7.56 -11.94 17.83
N ASP A 348 8.05 -12.80 18.72
CA ASP A 348 8.41 -12.42 20.07
C ASP A 348 9.83 -11.83 20.18
N SER A 349 10.33 -11.67 21.41
CA SER A 349 11.66 -11.13 21.69
C SER A 349 12.82 -12.07 21.32
N ASP A 350 12.56 -13.35 21.11
CA ASP A 350 13.57 -14.35 20.76
C ASP A 350 13.66 -14.57 19.24
N GLY A 351 12.70 -14.02 18.49
CA GLY A 351 12.60 -14.19 17.03
C GLY A 351 11.76 -15.38 16.62
N ASP A 352 11.03 -15.96 17.57
CA ASP A 352 10.12 -17.05 17.32
C ASP A 352 8.77 -16.52 16.83
N VAL A 353 8.17 -17.22 15.86
CA VAL A 353 6.86 -16.86 15.32
C VAL A 353 5.80 -17.22 16.34
N ILE A 354 5.01 -16.24 16.78
CA ILE A 354 3.89 -16.42 17.71
C ILE A 354 2.53 -16.27 17.02
N GLY A 355 2.48 -15.81 15.76
CA GLY A 355 1.23 -15.69 14.98
C GLY A 355 1.41 -15.21 13.54
N LEU A 356 0.30 -15.10 12.81
CA LEU A 356 0.25 -14.67 11.40
C LEU A 356 -0.61 -13.41 11.24
N VAL A 357 0.00 -12.28 10.85
CA VAL A 357 -0.72 -11.01 10.65
C VAL A 357 -1.68 -11.13 9.47
N PHE A 358 -2.95 -10.77 9.65
CA PHE A 358 -3.97 -10.90 8.61
C PHE A 358 -4.91 -9.69 8.46
N GLY A 359 -4.94 -8.78 9.43
CA GLY A 359 -5.88 -7.66 9.41
C GLY A 359 -5.49 -6.50 10.31
N ARG A 360 -6.28 -5.43 10.22
CA ARG A 360 -6.21 -4.26 11.10
C ARG A 360 -7.62 -3.82 11.50
N SER A 361 -7.71 -2.97 12.52
CA SER A 361 -8.97 -2.34 12.90
C SER A 361 -9.41 -1.33 11.85
N GLU A 362 -10.73 -1.27 11.61
CA GLU A 362 -11.38 -0.21 10.82
C GLU A 362 -11.58 1.08 11.64
N SER A 363 -11.49 1.00 12.98
CA SER A 363 -11.82 2.09 13.90
C SER A 363 -10.63 2.67 14.66
N ASP A 364 -9.50 1.95 14.72
CA ASP A 364 -8.28 2.36 15.42
C ASP A 364 -7.01 2.03 14.63
N ASP A 365 -6.31 3.06 14.16
CA ASP A 365 -5.12 2.88 13.30
C ASP A 365 -3.90 2.31 14.05
N GLU A 366 -3.93 2.23 15.38
CA GLU A 366 -2.92 1.57 16.22
C GLU A 366 -3.30 0.13 16.59
N THR A 367 -4.32 -0.46 15.94
CA THR A 367 -4.76 -1.82 16.23
C THR A 367 -4.64 -2.75 15.02
N GLY A 368 -3.83 -3.80 15.21
CA GLY A 368 -3.61 -4.88 14.26
C GLY A 368 -4.17 -6.22 14.76
N TYR A 369 -4.33 -7.18 13.84
CA TYR A 369 -4.80 -8.53 14.13
C TYR A 369 -3.91 -9.60 13.53
N ALA A 370 -3.61 -10.63 14.33
CA ALA A 370 -2.86 -11.80 13.92
C ALA A 370 -3.58 -13.08 14.35
N LEU A 371 -3.58 -14.11 13.51
CA LEU A 371 -4.04 -15.45 13.86
C LEU A 371 -3.04 -16.08 14.85
N THR A 372 -3.54 -16.81 15.84
CA THR A 372 -2.66 -17.52 16.78
C THR A 372 -1.98 -18.72 16.12
N LEU A 373 -0.89 -19.21 16.70
CA LEU A 373 -0.30 -20.49 16.25
C LEU A 373 -1.30 -21.65 16.36
N ASP A 374 -2.15 -21.66 17.39
CA ASP A 374 -3.19 -22.68 17.57
C ASP A 374 -4.20 -22.65 16.41
N GLU A 375 -4.53 -21.45 15.89
CA GLU A 375 -5.43 -21.30 14.73
C GLU A 375 -4.77 -21.78 13.43
N ILE A 376 -3.48 -21.52 13.21
CA ILE A 376 -2.82 -21.85 11.95
C ILE A 376 -2.23 -23.27 11.89
N SER A 377 -1.86 -23.85 13.03
CA SER A 377 -1.16 -25.15 13.12
C SER A 377 -1.83 -26.28 12.32
N PRO A 378 -3.17 -26.48 12.37
CA PRO A 378 -3.81 -27.55 11.61
C PRO A 378 -3.52 -27.47 10.10
N VAL A 379 -3.51 -26.26 9.52
CA VAL A 379 -3.23 -26.06 8.09
C VAL A 379 -1.74 -26.28 7.79
N LEU A 380 -0.85 -25.87 8.70
CA LEU A 380 0.59 -26.03 8.53
C LEU A 380 1.04 -27.50 8.61
N GLU A 381 0.44 -28.27 9.51
CA GLU A 381 0.68 -29.70 9.65
C GLU A 381 0.23 -30.46 8.41
N ASP A 382 -0.99 -30.20 7.93
CA ASP A 382 -1.52 -30.79 6.69
C ASP A 382 -0.69 -30.41 5.46
N ALA A 383 -0.19 -29.17 5.39
CA ALA A 383 0.62 -28.70 4.27
C ALA A 383 2.03 -29.29 4.24
N ALA A 384 2.59 -29.67 5.40
CA ALA A 384 3.95 -30.17 5.50
C ALA A 384 4.19 -31.45 4.67
N GLU A 385 3.14 -32.25 4.50
CA GLU A 385 3.16 -33.50 3.74
C GLU A 385 2.78 -33.33 2.26
N GLN A 386 2.30 -32.15 1.86
CA GLN A 386 1.76 -31.92 0.52
C GLN A 386 2.79 -31.35 -0.46
N THR A 387 2.88 -32.00 -1.62
CA THR A 387 3.74 -31.56 -2.74
C THR A 387 2.96 -31.17 -3.99
N ALA A 388 1.67 -31.53 -4.07
CA ALA A 388 0.84 -31.23 -5.22
C ALA A 388 0.27 -29.81 -5.12
N PRO A 389 0.25 -29.04 -6.22
CA PRO A 389 -0.44 -27.75 -6.25
C PRO A 389 -1.94 -27.90 -5.97
N VAL A 390 -2.49 -26.95 -5.23
CA VAL A 390 -3.92 -26.77 -5.04
C VAL A 390 -4.38 -25.45 -5.67
N SER A 391 -5.68 -25.33 -5.90
CA SER A 391 -6.26 -24.10 -6.46
C SER A 391 -6.15 -22.93 -5.47
N SER A 392 -5.88 -21.73 -6.01
CA SER A 392 -5.96 -20.43 -5.32
C SER A 392 -7.41 -19.96 -5.08
N GLY A 393 -8.42 -20.78 -5.44
CA GLY A 393 -9.82 -20.42 -5.32
C GLY A 393 -10.29 -19.39 -6.33
N ALA A 394 -11.18 -18.50 -5.91
CA ALA A 394 -11.82 -17.51 -6.78
C ALA A 394 -11.19 -16.12 -6.58
N CYS A 395 -11.52 -15.19 -7.48
CA CYS A 395 -11.22 -13.78 -7.27
C CYS A 395 -11.98 -13.25 -6.05
N LEU A 396 -11.31 -12.43 -5.24
CA LEU A 396 -11.99 -11.66 -4.19
C LEU A 396 -12.99 -10.69 -4.82
N ALA A 397 -14.13 -10.49 -4.16
CA ALA A 397 -15.09 -9.48 -4.60
C ALA A 397 -14.49 -8.08 -4.40
N ALA A 398 -14.63 -7.23 -5.43
CA ALA A 398 -14.13 -5.84 -5.43
C ALA A 398 -15.09 -4.88 -4.71
#